data_AF-A0A1C2GDX6-F1
#
_entry.id   AF-A0A1C2GDX6-F1
#
_cell.length_a   1.000
_cell.length_b   1.000
_cell.length_c   1.000
_cell.angle_alpha   90.00
_cell.angle_beta   90.00
_cell.angle_gamma   90.00
#
_symmetry.space_group_name_H-M   'P 1'
#
loop_
_entity.id
_entity.type
_entity.pdbx_description
1 polymer ?
#
loop_
_entity_poly.entity_id
_entity_poly.type
_entity_poly.pdbx_seq_one_letter_code
_entity_poly.pdbx_strand_id
1 'polypeptide(L)'
;MTVEVDNDSYFYSLLKAHAAEVANEPGKSPSHYAAYGMPINILRQNITEYMYYGNSEKIEKKIQATISNIAYTIQLLEFYINAKNELYLSYPMERMLNKEILITSFEIQEALISIMFEGYYKAKTSKERILKLKNEEKLSEDFINALDDERRYRNKVHLTGKGGNPIPDYDIFDDTEMVNKSINLLNELFALRIHDDQKIVLPNVK
;
A
#
# COMPACT_ATOMS: atom_id res chain seq x y z
N MET A 1 -26.88 23.61 -15.01
CA MET A 1 -26.42 22.23 -14.71
C MET A 1 -26.05 22.20 -13.24
N THR A 2 -26.90 21.62 -12.40
CA THR A 2 -26.52 21.24 -11.04
C THR A 2 -25.63 20.02 -11.19
N VAL A 3 -24.33 20.19 -10.91
CA VAL A 3 -23.42 19.05 -10.78
C VAL A 3 -23.87 18.32 -9.52
N GLU A 4 -24.51 17.16 -9.69
CA GLU A 4 -24.69 16.25 -8.56
C GLU A 4 -23.28 15.85 -8.11
N VAL A 5 -22.89 16.37 -6.95
CA VAL A 5 -21.65 15.93 -6.30
C VAL A 5 -21.93 14.52 -5.80
N ASP A 6 -21.16 13.56 -6.31
CA ASP A 6 -21.24 12.18 -5.84
C ASP A 6 -20.83 12.18 -4.36
N ASN A 7 -21.82 12.02 -3.48
CA ASN A 7 -21.61 12.04 -2.04
C ASN A 7 -20.80 10.84 -1.53
N ASP A 8 -20.55 9.86 -2.42
CA ASP A 8 -19.73 8.68 -2.16
C ASP A 8 -18.26 8.89 -2.60
N SER A 9 -17.87 10.07 -3.09
CA SER A 9 -16.47 10.38 -3.44
C SER A 9 -15.54 10.47 -2.22
N TYR A 10 -14.33 9.92 -2.35
CA TYR A 10 -13.24 10.06 -1.38
C TYR A 10 -12.96 11.52 -1.03
N PHE A 11 -12.84 12.37 -2.05
CA PHE A 11 -12.54 13.79 -1.87
C PHE A 11 -13.67 14.54 -1.19
N TYR A 12 -14.92 14.17 -1.46
CA TYR A 12 -16.05 14.75 -0.77
C TYR A 12 -16.04 14.43 0.73
N SER A 13 -15.61 13.21 1.10
CA SER A 13 -15.43 12.80 2.50
C SER A 13 -14.29 13.57 3.18
N LEU A 14 -13.18 13.85 2.48
CA LEU A 14 -12.12 14.74 2.96
C LEU A 14 -12.59 16.19 3.15
N LEU A 15 -13.43 16.70 2.23
CA LEU A 15 -14.00 18.05 2.37
C LEU A 15 -14.92 18.14 3.60
N LYS A 16 -15.71 17.10 3.87
CA LYS A 16 -16.49 16.98 5.11
C LYS A 16 -15.59 16.92 6.35
N ALA A 17 -14.49 16.18 6.28
CA ALA A 17 -13.51 16.10 7.37
C ALA A 17 -12.93 17.47 7.71
N HIS A 18 -12.49 18.21 6.69
CA HIS A 18 -11.93 19.55 6.86
C HIS A 18 -12.98 20.54 7.38
N ALA A 19 -14.21 20.48 6.86
CA ALA A 19 -15.30 21.34 7.33
C ALA A 19 -15.61 21.10 8.82
N ALA A 20 -15.65 19.83 9.26
CA ALA A 20 -15.87 19.48 10.66
C ALA A 20 -14.71 19.87 11.58
N GLU A 21 -13.47 19.80 11.09
CA GLU A 21 -12.28 20.31 11.78
C GLU A 21 -12.39 21.81 12.06
N VAL A 22 -12.67 22.59 11.00
CA VAL A 22 -12.83 24.04 11.09
C VAL A 22 -13.98 24.43 12.03
N ALA A 23 -15.04 23.61 12.07
CA ALA A 23 -16.20 23.80 12.93
C ALA A 23 -16.02 23.26 14.38
N ASN A 24 -14.90 22.60 14.71
CA ASN A 24 -14.66 21.95 16.01
C ASN A 24 -15.81 21.02 16.44
N GLU A 25 -16.34 20.21 15.52
CA GLU A 25 -17.48 19.33 15.82
C GLU A 25 -17.11 18.23 16.86
N PRO A 26 -17.83 18.13 18.00
CA PRO A 26 -17.53 17.12 19.01
C PRO A 26 -17.87 15.71 18.51
N GLY A 27 -16.95 14.77 18.72
CA GLY A 27 -17.12 13.36 18.36
C GLY A 27 -16.91 13.03 16.88
N LYS A 28 -16.59 14.03 16.05
CA LYS A 28 -16.37 13.84 14.61
C LYS A 28 -15.04 14.45 14.19
N SER A 29 -13.97 13.76 14.54
CA SER A 29 -12.61 14.14 14.17
C SER A 29 -12.43 14.11 12.64
N PRO A 30 -11.41 14.80 12.10
CA PRO A 30 -11.04 14.64 10.69
C PRO A 30 -10.86 13.17 10.31
N SER A 31 -10.33 12.34 11.21
CA SER A 31 -10.20 10.88 11.00
C SER A 31 -11.52 10.10 10.95
N HIS A 32 -12.62 10.65 11.48
CA HIS A 32 -13.96 10.06 11.34
C HIS A 32 -14.48 10.17 9.90
N TYR A 33 -14.10 11.25 9.21
CA TYR A 33 -14.59 11.59 7.87
C TYR A 33 -13.56 11.36 6.76
N ALA A 34 -12.27 11.45 7.06
CA ALA A 34 -11.17 11.18 6.14
C ALA A 34 -10.96 9.67 5.88
N ALA A 35 -11.76 8.83 6.54
CA ALA A 35 -11.76 7.38 6.37
C ALA A 35 -12.68 6.99 5.21
N TYR A 36 -12.20 7.18 3.98
CA TYR A 36 -12.50 6.15 2.99
C TYR A 36 -11.45 5.07 3.20
N GLY A 37 -11.89 3.91 3.66
CA GLY A 37 -10.99 2.88 4.16
C GLY A 37 -10.96 2.84 5.69
N MET A 38 -10.07 2.02 6.22
CA MET A 38 -10.08 1.65 7.63
C MET A 38 -9.38 2.73 8.48
N PRO A 39 -9.98 3.19 9.60
CA PRO A 39 -9.33 4.14 10.51
C PRO A 39 -7.95 3.66 10.94
N ILE A 40 -6.98 4.57 11.05
CA ILE A 40 -5.58 4.17 11.27
C ILE A 40 -5.36 3.35 12.53
N ASN A 41 -6.12 3.62 13.60
CA ASN A 41 -6.04 2.83 14.83
C ASN A 41 -6.52 1.40 14.61
N ILE A 42 -7.54 1.21 13.77
CA ILE A 42 -8.05 -0.11 13.38
C ILE A 42 -7.06 -0.81 12.43
N LEU A 43 -6.49 -0.11 11.44
CA LEU A 43 -5.42 -0.67 10.59
C LEU A 43 -4.24 -1.15 11.44
N ARG A 44 -3.77 -0.33 12.37
CA ARG A 44 -2.67 -0.69 13.29
C ARG A 44 -3.03 -1.91 14.12
N GLN A 45 -4.25 -1.97 14.65
CA GLN A 45 -4.74 -3.12 15.41
C GLN A 45 -4.76 -4.38 14.55
N ASN A 46 -5.40 -4.33 13.38
CA ASN A 46 -5.52 -5.47 12.47
C ASN A 46 -4.15 -5.98 12.01
N ILE A 47 -3.20 -5.11 11.68
CA ILE A 47 -1.82 -5.51 11.33
C ILE A 47 -1.10 -6.11 12.54
N THR A 48 -1.34 -5.58 13.75
CA THR A 48 -0.75 -6.13 14.97
C THR A 48 -1.27 -7.53 15.27
N GLU A 49 -2.58 -7.72 15.18
CA GLU A 49 -3.25 -9.01 15.40
C GLU A 49 -2.87 -10.02 14.30
N TYR A 50 -2.80 -9.58 13.05
CA TYR A 50 -2.26 -10.35 11.93
C TYR A 50 -0.86 -10.91 12.21
N MET A 51 0.03 -10.07 12.74
CA MET A 51 1.43 -10.43 12.95
C MET A 51 1.66 -11.23 14.24
N TYR A 52 0.87 -10.97 15.28
CA TYR A 52 1.17 -11.40 16.65
C TYR A 52 -0.03 -11.96 17.41
N TYR A 53 -1.01 -12.56 16.73
CA TYR A 53 -2.23 -13.15 17.32
C TYR A 53 -1.99 -13.74 18.73
N GLY A 54 -2.60 -13.13 19.76
CA GLY A 54 -2.52 -13.58 21.16
C GLY A 54 -1.17 -13.35 21.89
N ASN A 55 -0.19 -12.67 21.30
CA ASN A 55 1.14 -12.40 21.85
C ASN A 55 1.57 -10.92 21.75
N SER A 56 0.61 -10.00 21.63
CA SER A 56 0.85 -8.55 21.45
C SER A 56 1.67 -7.90 22.58
N GLU A 57 1.66 -8.49 23.78
CA GLU A 57 2.42 -8.02 24.95
C GLU A 57 3.95 -8.18 24.82
N LYS A 58 4.45 -8.93 23.82
CA LYS A 58 5.89 -9.17 23.60
C LYS A 58 6.48 -8.47 22.38
N ILE A 59 5.73 -7.58 21.71
CA ILE A 59 6.21 -6.91 20.50
C ILE A 59 7.26 -5.86 20.84
N GLU A 60 8.45 -5.97 20.25
CA GLU A 60 9.50 -4.96 20.39
C GLU A 60 9.03 -3.58 19.90
N LYS A 61 9.43 -2.50 20.59
CA LYS A 61 9.07 -1.13 20.22
C LYS A 61 9.37 -0.78 18.76
N LYS A 62 10.47 -1.32 18.22
CA LYS A 62 10.86 -1.10 16.82
C LYS A 62 9.82 -1.68 15.85
N ILE A 63 9.30 -2.87 16.15
CA ILE A 63 8.28 -3.53 15.33
C ILE A 63 6.94 -2.80 15.43
N GLN A 64 6.56 -2.33 16.63
CA GLN A 64 5.37 -1.48 16.80
C GLN A 64 5.46 -0.19 15.97
N ALA A 65 6.64 0.42 15.89
CA ALA A 65 6.87 1.58 15.04
C ALA A 65 6.75 1.22 13.55
N THR A 66 7.31 0.08 13.11
CA THR A 66 7.16 -0.39 11.73
C THR A 66 5.70 -0.68 11.38
N ILE A 67 4.93 -1.35 12.26
CA ILE A 67 3.49 -1.59 12.06
C ILE A 67 2.73 -0.27 11.93
N SER A 68 3.07 0.72 12.77
CA SER A 68 2.47 2.04 12.70
C SER A 68 2.76 2.72 11.36
N ASN A 69 4.01 2.68 10.91
CA ASN A 69 4.40 3.22 9.61
C ASN A 69 3.67 2.51 8.46
N ILE A 70 3.58 1.18 8.48
CA ILE A 70 2.82 0.41 7.48
C ILE A 70 1.37 0.91 7.42
N ALA A 71 0.72 1.10 8.57
CA ALA A 71 -0.66 1.60 8.61
C ALA A 71 -0.81 3.00 7.98
N TYR A 72 0.10 3.93 8.26
CA TYR A 72 0.12 5.25 7.60
C TYR A 72 0.34 5.12 6.09
N THR A 73 1.28 4.27 5.68
CA THR A 73 1.61 4.07 4.26
C THR A 73 0.46 3.43 3.49
N ILE A 74 -0.31 2.53 4.11
CA ILE A 74 -1.54 1.96 3.53
C ILE A 74 -2.56 3.07 3.26
N GLN A 75 -2.80 3.98 4.22
CA GLN A 75 -3.73 5.09 3.99
C GLN A 75 -3.26 6.03 2.87
N LEU A 76 -1.95 6.26 2.77
CA LEU A 76 -1.38 7.04 1.67
C LEU A 76 -1.58 6.33 0.32
N LEU A 77 -1.41 5.01 0.28
CA LEU A 77 -1.66 4.20 -0.91
C LEU A 77 -3.14 4.25 -1.34
N GLU A 78 -4.06 4.11 -0.39
CA GLU A 78 -5.51 4.27 -0.63
C GLU A 78 -5.83 5.67 -1.19
N PHE A 79 -5.22 6.71 -0.62
CA PHE A 79 -5.34 8.07 -1.13
C PHE A 79 -4.91 8.16 -2.60
N TYR A 80 -3.74 7.62 -2.96
CA TYR A 80 -3.26 7.66 -4.34
C TYR A 80 -4.15 6.89 -5.31
N ILE A 81 -4.65 5.72 -4.92
CA ILE A 81 -5.57 4.94 -5.76
C ILE A 81 -6.87 5.71 -6.00
N ASN A 82 -7.45 6.31 -4.96
CA ASN A 82 -8.67 7.10 -5.10
C ASN A 82 -8.43 8.39 -5.89
N ALA A 83 -7.31 9.07 -5.66
CA ALA A 83 -6.90 10.22 -6.47
C ALA A 83 -6.82 9.88 -7.95
N LYS A 84 -6.29 8.71 -8.30
CA LYS A 84 -6.24 8.25 -9.68
C LYS A 84 -7.63 7.95 -10.25
N ASN A 85 -8.48 7.28 -9.47
CA ASN A 85 -9.79 6.83 -9.93
C ASN A 85 -10.81 7.97 -10.08
N GLU A 86 -10.70 9.02 -9.26
CA GLU A 86 -11.73 10.08 -9.18
C GLU A 86 -11.34 11.38 -9.87
N LEU A 87 -10.04 11.68 -10.02
CA LEU A 87 -9.59 12.94 -10.61
C LEU A 87 -9.35 12.83 -12.12
N TYR A 88 -9.74 13.87 -12.85
CA TYR A 88 -9.31 14.07 -14.24
C TYR A 88 -7.87 14.58 -14.27
N LEU A 89 -6.92 13.64 -14.25
CA LEU A 89 -5.49 13.94 -14.27
C LEU A 89 -4.98 14.13 -15.71
N SER A 90 -3.98 15.00 -15.86
CA SER A 90 -3.22 15.04 -17.12
C SER A 90 -2.41 13.75 -17.26
N TYR A 91 -2.14 13.36 -18.50
CA TYR A 91 -1.38 12.15 -18.80
C TYR A 91 -0.04 12.04 -18.02
N PRO A 92 0.80 13.09 -17.92
CA PRO A 92 2.02 13.01 -17.10
C PRO A 92 1.75 12.81 -15.60
N MET A 93 0.68 13.40 -15.06
CA MET A 93 0.33 13.27 -13.65
C MET A 93 -0.17 11.86 -13.33
N GLU A 94 -0.97 11.27 -14.21
CA GLU A 94 -1.44 9.90 -14.07
C GLU A 94 -0.26 8.91 -13.98
N ARG A 95 0.77 9.12 -14.78
CA ARG A 95 2.00 8.30 -14.80
C ARG A 95 2.85 8.47 -13.56
N MET A 96 2.99 9.70 -13.08
CA MET A 96 3.65 9.94 -11.80
C MET A 96 2.89 9.27 -10.66
N LEU A 97 1.55 9.31 -10.68
CA LEU A 97 0.74 8.66 -9.66
C LEU A 97 0.85 7.13 -9.72
N ASN A 98 0.88 6.52 -10.91
CA ASN A 98 1.19 5.09 -11.07
C ASN A 98 2.51 4.71 -10.41
N LYS A 99 3.55 5.52 -10.63
CA LYS A 99 4.87 5.32 -10.01
C LYS A 99 4.79 5.38 -8.49
N GLU A 100 4.11 6.38 -7.92
CA GLU A 100 3.95 6.50 -6.47
C GLU A 100 3.19 5.31 -5.88
N ILE A 101 2.11 4.87 -6.54
CA ILE A 101 1.33 3.68 -6.13
C ILE A 101 2.25 2.46 -6.11
N LEU A 102 2.99 2.20 -7.18
CA LEU A 102 3.92 1.05 -7.31
C LEU A 102 5.04 1.04 -6.27
N ILE A 103 5.64 2.20 -5.99
CA ILE A 103 6.71 2.29 -4.99
C ILE A 103 6.14 2.06 -3.60
N THR A 104 5.01 2.72 -3.30
CA THR A 104 4.36 2.66 -1.98
C THR A 104 3.87 1.25 -1.66
N SER A 105 3.22 0.58 -2.62
CA SER A 105 2.78 -0.81 -2.45
C SER A 105 3.95 -1.76 -2.21
N PHE A 106 5.02 -1.65 -3.00
CA PHE A 106 6.23 -2.44 -2.83
C PHE A 106 6.87 -2.25 -1.44
N GLU A 107 6.97 -1.02 -0.95
CA GLU A 107 7.52 -0.72 0.37
C GLU A 107 6.71 -1.36 1.50
N ILE A 108 5.37 -1.34 1.39
CA ILE A 108 4.48 -2.03 2.33
C ILE A 108 4.73 -3.54 2.29
N GLN A 109 4.75 -4.15 1.10
CA GLN A 109 4.98 -5.59 0.94
C GLN A 109 6.31 -6.02 1.58
N GLU A 110 7.39 -5.30 1.28
CA GLU A 110 8.73 -5.58 1.80
C GLU A 110 8.79 -5.45 3.34
N ALA A 111 8.12 -4.43 3.91
CA ALA A 111 8.04 -4.26 5.35
C ALA A 111 7.26 -5.40 6.02
N LEU A 112 6.12 -5.79 5.44
CA LEU A 112 5.30 -6.91 5.92
C LEU A 112 6.09 -8.23 5.87
N ILE A 113 6.69 -8.57 4.72
CA ILE A 113 7.53 -9.76 4.56
C ILE A 113 8.64 -9.80 5.61
N SER A 114 9.23 -8.66 5.92
CA SER A 114 10.36 -8.58 6.85
C SER A 114 9.97 -8.77 8.32
N ILE A 115 8.73 -8.45 8.67
CA ILE A 115 8.15 -8.77 9.97
C ILE A 115 7.70 -10.24 10.00
N MET A 116 7.11 -10.74 8.91
CA MET A 116 6.60 -12.12 8.81
C MET A 116 7.71 -13.18 8.81
N PHE A 117 8.85 -12.90 8.18
CA PHE A 117 9.91 -13.86 7.89
C PHE A 117 11.25 -13.38 8.43
N GLU A 118 11.62 -13.88 9.61
CA GLU A 118 12.81 -13.41 10.30
C GLU A 118 14.09 -13.64 9.46
N GLY A 119 14.89 -12.59 9.34
CA GLY A 119 16.16 -12.67 8.63
C GLY A 119 16.04 -12.64 7.11
N TYR A 120 14.87 -12.33 6.55
CA TYR A 120 14.73 -11.95 5.13
C TYR A 120 15.76 -10.87 4.75
N TYR A 121 15.88 -9.79 5.53
CA TYR A 121 16.92 -8.77 5.30
C TYR A 121 18.34 -9.14 5.74
N LYS A 122 18.51 -10.20 6.55
CA LYS A 122 19.85 -10.71 6.89
C LYS A 122 20.49 -11.46 5.71
N ALA A 123 19.72 -11.80 4.67
CA ALA A 123 20.21 -12.42 3.45
C ALA A 123 20.96 -11.39 2.58
N LYS A 124 22.16 -11.79 2.12
CA LYS A 124 23.08 -10.92 1.37
C LYS A 124 22.70 -10.82 -0.11
N THR A 125 21.99 -11.81 -0.63
CA THR A 125 21.63 -11.87 -2.06
C THR A 125 20.13 -12.03 -2.27
N SER A 126 19.67 -11.62 -3.46
CA SER A 126 18.30 -11.86 -3.93
C SER A 126 17.90 -13.33 -3.91
N LYS A 127 18.84 -14.22 -4.27
CA LYS A 127 18.64 -15.68 -4.29
C LYS A 127 18.45 -16.25 -2.89
N GLU A 128 19.25 -15.79 -1.92
CA GLU A 128 19.10 -16.20 -0.52
C GLU A 128 17.74 -15.78 0.06
N ARG A 129 17.25 -14.58 -0.30
CA ARG A 129 15.91 -14.12 0.11
C ARG A 129 14.81 -15.04 -0.42
N ILE A 130 14.85 -15.36 -1.71
CA ILE A 130 13.88 -16.27 -2.35
C ILE A 130 13.95 -17.67 -1.72
N LEU A 131 15.15 -18.19 -1.48
CA LEU A 131 15.32 -19.51 -0.85
C LEU A 131 14.71 -19.54 0.57
N LYS A 132 14.85 -18.47 1.34
CA LYS A 132 14.18 -18.37 2.66
C LYS A 132 12.66 -18.39 2.54
N LEU A 133 12.09 -17.67 1.58
CA LEU A 133 10.64 -17.69 1.35
C LEU A 133 10.16 -19.07 0.88
N LYS A 134 10.92 -19.76 0.03
CA LYS A 134 10.58 -21.12 -0.45
C LYS A 134 10.64 -22.18 0.65
N ASN A 135 11.50 -21.98 1.65
CA ASN A 135 11.61 -22.90 2.79
C ASN A 135 10.50 -22.71 3.83
N GLU A 136 9.72 -21.64 3.72
CA GLU A 136 8.55 -21.38 4.55
C GLU A 136 7.33 -21.98 3.85
N GLU A 137 6.78 -23.08 4.38
CA GLU A 137 5.69 -23.89 3.78
C GLU A 137 4.36 -23.13 3.54
N LYS A 138 4.32 -21.81 3.76
CA LYS A 138 3.12 -20.97 3.74
C LYS A 138 2.94 -20.16 2.45
N LEU A 139 3.93 -20.11 1.55
CA LEU A 139 3.84 -19.35 0.30
C LEU A 139 3.95 -20.27 -0.91
N SER A 140 3.10 -20.04 -1.93
CA SER A 140 3.20 -20.75 -3.21
C SER A 140 4.42 -20.26 -4.01
N GLU A 141 4.95 -21.12 -4.88
CA GLU A 141 6.06 -20.74 -5.76
C GLU A 141 5.68 -19.60 -6.71
N ASP A 142 4.44 -19.59 -7.20
CA ASP A 142 3.91 -18.53 -8.06
C ASP A 142 3.88 -17.17 -7.34
N PHE A 143 3.45 -17.15 -6.07
CA PHE A 143 3.43 -15.93 -5.26
C PHE A 143 4.85 -15.40 -5.01
N ILE A 144 5.80 -16.29 -4.73
CA ILE A 144 7.21 -15.92 -4.55
C ILE A 144 7.82 -15.35 -5.84
N ASN A 145 7.48 -15.93 -6.99
CA ASN A 145 7.92 -15.44 -8.29
C ASN A 145 7.32 -14.06 -8.59
N ALA A 146 6.04 -13.84 -8.28
CA ALA A 146 5.39 -12.54 -8.43
C ALA A 146 6.07 -11.44 -7.59
N LEU A 147 6.43 -11.74 -6.34
CA LEU A 147 7.21 -10.83 -5.48
C LEU A 147 8.59 -10.50 -6.07
N ASP A 148 9.29 -11.48 -6.65
CA ASP A 148 10.58 -11.22 -7.30
C ASP A 148 10.44 -10.37 -8.57
N ASP A 149 9.42 -10.63 -9.38
CA ASP A 149 9.15 -9.87 -10.60
C ASP A 149 8.82 -8.41 -10.28
N GLU A 150 7.99 -8.16 -9.27
CA GLU A 150 7.69 -6.81 -8.80
C GLU A 150 8.95 -6.09 -8.30
N ARG A 151 9.81 -6.77 -7.53
CA ARG A 151 11.10 -6.20 -7.09
C ARG A 151 12.00 -5.83 -8.28
N ARG A 152 12.06 -6.68 -9.31
CA ARG A 152 12.83 -6.40 -10.54
C ARG A 152 12.23 -5.22 -11.29
N TYR A 153 10.91 -5.12 -11.35
CA TYR A 153 10.20 -4.01 -11.95
C TYR A 153 10.50 -2.69 -11.22
N ARG A 154 10.38 -2.67 -9.89
CA ARG A 154 10.71 -1.52 -9.03
C ARG A 154 12.14 -1.00 -9.26
N ASN A 155 13.12 -1.88 -9.47
CA ASN A 155 14.47 -1.42 -9.79
C ASN A 155 14.56 -0.66 -11.12
N LYS A 156 13.72 -0.99 -12.11
CA LYS A 156 13.62 -0.21 -13.34
C LYS A 156 13.01 1.16 -13.06
N VAL A 157 12.01 1.24 -12.18
CA VAL A 157 11.32 2.48 -11.78
C VAL A 157 12.24 3.48 -11.06
N HIS A 158 13.18 3.00 -10.23
CA HIS A 158 14.10 3.88 -9.49
C HIS A 158 15.40 4.24 -10.24
N LEU A 159 15.79 3.49 -11.28
CA LEU A 159 17.13 3.61 -11.90
C LEU A 159 17.15 4.27 -13.29
N THR A 160 16.02 4.79 -13.78
CA THR A 160 15.96 5.50 -15.06
C THR A 160 16.37 6.95 -14.90
N GLY A 161 17.69 7.16 -14.96
CA GLY A 161 18.31 8.48 -15.00
C GLY A 161 19.73 8.38 -15.54
N LYS A 162 19.91 7.72 -16.70
CA LYS A 162 21.17 7.83 -17.45
C LYS A 162 21.02 9.03 -18.38
N GLY A 163 21.89 10.03 -18.22
CA GLY A 163 21.90 11.20 -19.10
C GLY A 163 21.91 10.80 -20.57
N GLY A 164 20.99 11.39 -21.36
CA GLY A 164 20.83 11.09 -22.78
C GLY A 164 19.64 10.20 -23.16
N ASN A 165 18.72 9.90 -22.23
CA ASN A 165 17.49 9.19 -22.58
C ASN A 165 16.47 10.16 -23.22
N PRO A 166 16.03 9.95 -24.47
CA PRO A 166 15.11 10.85 -25.16
C PRO A 166 13.64 10.68 -24.71
N ILE A 167 13.35 9.65 -23.93
CA ILE A 167 12.02 9.34 -23.40
C ILE A 167 11.84 10.13 -22.10
N PRO A 168 10.79 10.98 -21.97
CA PRO A 168 10.45 11.63 -20.72
C PRO A 168 10.26 10.60 -19.60
N ASP A 169 10.75 10.89 -18.40
CA ASP A 169 10.71 9.94 -17.27
C ASP A 169 9.29 9.40 -16.99
N TYR A 170 8.24 10.19 -17.24
CA TYR A 170 6.84 9.78 -17.04
C TYR A 170 6.31 8.81 -18.11
N ASP A 171 6.89 8.77 -19.32
CA ASP A 171 6.44 7.85 -20.39
C ASP A 171 6.78 6.39 -20.08
N ILE A 172 7.71 6.15 -19.15
CA ILE A 172 8.14 4.82 -18.71
C ILE A 172 7.05 4.11 -17.88
N PHE A 173 6.03 4.83 -17.38
CA PHE A 173 5.11 4.32 -16.36
C PHE A 173 3.67 4.05 -16.83
N ASP A 174 3.48 3.61 -18.10
CA ASP A 174 2.15 3.25 -18.67
C ASP A 174 1.58 1.94 -18.18
N ASP A 175 1.56 1.74 -16.88
CA ASP A 175 1.41 0.39 -16.38
C ASP A 175 0.37 0.30 -15.30
N THR A 176 -0.83 0.78 -15.61
CA THR A 176 -2.03 0.51 -14.80
C THR A 176 -2.20 -0.99 -14.58
N GLU A 177 -1.77 -1.83 -15.53
CA GLU A 177 -1.75 -3.29 -15.35
C GLU A 177 -0.77 -3.72 -14.25
N MET A 178 0.49 -3.26 -14.27
CA MET A 178 1.44 -3.58 -13.19
C MET A 178 1.05 -2.95 -11.85
N VAL A 179 0.45 -1.76 -11.86
CA VAL A 179 -0.13 -1.14 -10.65
C VAL A 179 -1.17 -2.08 -10.03
N ASN A 180 -2.12 -2.57 -10.83
CA ASN A 180 -3.15 -3.49 -10.35
C ASN A 180 -2.56 -4.84 -9.93
N LYS A 181 -1.54 -5.35 -10.62
CA LYS A 181 -0.80 -6.56 -10.19
C LYS A 181 -0.16 -6.39 -8.82
N SER A 182 0.50 -5.26 -8.59
CA SER A 182 1.13 -4.92 -7.32
C SER A 182 0.12 -4.77 -6.16
N ILE A 183 -1.02 -4.11 -6.41
CA ILE A 183 -2.12 -4.00 -5.45
C ILE A 183 -2.69 -5.38 -5.12
N ASN A 184 -2.93 -6.22 -6.13
CA ASN A 184 -3.42 -7.58 -5.92
C ASN A 184 -2.43 -8.42 -5.10
N LEU A 185 -1.13 -8.31 -5.38
CA LEU A 185 -0.10 -9.02 -4.62
C LEU A 185 -0.07 -8.60 -3.15
N LEU A 186 -0.23 -7.30 -2.88
CA LEU A 186 -0.34 -6.78 -1.52
C LEU A 186 -1.63 -7.27 -0.82
N ASN A 187 -2.76 -7.30 -1.52
CA ASN A 187 -4.01 -7.86 -1.01
C ASN A 187 -3.90 -9.36 -0.69
N GLU A 188 -3.19 -10.12 -1.53
CA GLU A 188 -2.88 -11.53 -1.28
C GLU A 188 -1.99 -11.69 -0.04
N LEU A 189 -0.99 -10.82 0.13
CA LEU A 189 -0.12 -10.82 1.31
C LEU A 189 -0.92 -10.57 2.61
N PHE A 190 -1.88 -9.66 2.59
CA PHE A 190 -2.82 -9.46 3.69
C PHE A 190 -3.68 -10.72 3.95
N ALA A 191 -4.12 -11.41 2.90
CA ALA A 191 -5.00 -12.58 3.01
C ALA A 191 -4.31 -13.84 3.60
N LEU A 192 -2.97 -13.90 3.65
CA LEU A 192 -2.25 -15.10 4.09
C LEU A 192 -2.56 -15.52 5.54
N ARG A 193 -2.86 -14.58 6.42
CA ARG A 193 -3.15 -14.85 7.85
C ARG A 193 -4.15 -13.88 8.51
N ILE A 194 -4.70 -12.89 7.79
CA ILE A 194 -5.76 -12.03 8.35
C ILE A 194 -7.08 -12.79 8.29
N HIS A 195 -7.82 -12.82 9.40
CA HIS A 195 -9.19 -13.36 9.43
C HIS A 195 -10.11 -12.54 8.52
N ASP A 196 -11.10 -13.18 7.87
CA ASP A 196 -11.96 -12.52 6.88
C ASP A 196 -12.70 -11.28 7.42
N ASP A 197 -12.97 -11.22 8.73
CA ASP A 197 -13.63 -10.10 9.42
C ASP A 197 -12.71 -8.91 9.71
N GLN A 198 -11.40 -9.06 9.53
CA GLN A 198 -10.37 -8.03 9.78
C GLN A 198 -9.60 -7.63 8.51
N LYS A 199 -10.06 -8.15 7.37
CA LYS A 199 -9.35 -8.08 6.09
C LYS A 199 -9.09 -6.63 5.66
N ILE A 200 -7.85 -6.37 5.28
CA ILE A 200 -7.44 -5.14 4.60
C ILE A 200 -7.54 -5.42 3.10
N VAL A 201 -8.36 -4.65 2.38
CA VAL A 201 -8.56 -4.80 0.94
C VAL A 201 -8.43 -3.44 0.26
N LEU A 202 -7.40 -3.32 -0.56
CA LEU A 202 -7.18 -2.14 -1.40
C LEU A 202 -7.94 -2.26 -2.72
N PRO A 203 -8.62 -1.20 -3.19
CA PRO A 203 -9.27 -1.22 -4.49
C PRO A 203 -8.25 -1.20 -5.63
N ASN A 204 -8.65 -1.71 -6.79
CA ASN A 204 -7.86 -1.56 -8.01
C ASN A 204 -8.01 -0.17 -8.61
N VAL A 205 -7.02 0.21 -9.42
CA VAL A 205 -7.03 1.40 -10.26
C VAL A 205 -7.86 1.14 -11.52
N LYS A 206 -8.74 2.09 -11.87
CA LYS A 206 -9.62 2.10 -13.03
C LYS A 206 -9.00 2.80 -14.25
#